data_AF-A0A810NH27-F1
#
_entry.id   AF-A0A810NH27-F1
#
_cell.length_a   1.000
_cell.length_b   1.000
_cell.length_c   1.000
_cell.angle_alpha   90.00
_cell.angle_beta   90.00
_cell.angle_gamma   90.00
#
_symmetry.space_group_name_H-M   'P 1'
#
loop_
_entity.id
_entity.type
_entity.pdbx_description
1 polymer ?
#
loop_
_entity_poly.entity_id
_entity_poly.type
_entity_poly.pdbx_seq_one_letter_code
_entity_poly.pdbx_strand_id
1 'polypeptide(L)' 'MTSVSQARWIISSGEEVYVGDHVALAQHPDAVGLIVGLDTGHTGWPEVRVTEGPKRGQVLNVLPSDILVKVRR' A
#
# COMPACT_ATOMS: atom_id res chain seq x y z
N MET A 1 22.61 13.22 0.08
CA MET A 1 21.47 12.40 0.54
C MET A 1 20.20 13.18 0.27
N THR A 2 19.61 12.99 -0.91
CA THR A 2 18.37 13.67 -1.30
C THR A 2 17.24 13.05 -0.51
N SER A 3 16.52 13.87 0.26
CA SER A 3 15.27 13.50 0.93
C SER A 3 14.31 12.99 -0.14
N VAL A 4 14.16 11.67 -0.24
CA VAL A 4 13.05 11.08 -0.99
C VAL A 4 11.83 11.50 -0.19
N SER A 5 11.02 12.41 -0.76
CA SER A 5 9.70 12.67 -0.21
C SER A 5 9.00 11.32 -0.13
N GLN A 6 8.86 10.78 1.08
CA GLN A 6 8.15 9.52 1.26
C GLN A 6 6.74 9.75 0.76
N ALA A 7 6.36 9.04 -0.30
CA ALA A 7 4.99 9.08 -0.77
C ALA A 7 4.07 8.65 0.38
N ARG A 8 3.05 9.46 0.63
CA ARG A 8 2.10 9.31 1.73
C ARG A 8 0.68 9.31 1.21
N TRP A 9 -0.17 8.53 1.86
CA TRP A 9 -1.60 8.49 1.56
C TRP A 9 -2.40 8.42 2.85
N ILE A 10 -3.61 8.98 2.82
CA ILE A 10 -4.58 8.87 3.90
C ILE A 10 -5.55 7.76 3.50
N ILE A 11 -5.66 6.73 4.33
CA ILE A 11 -6.55 5.57 4.07
C ILE A 11 -7.96 5.85 4.59
N SER A 12 -8.89 4.94 4.32
CA SER A 12 -10.31 5.10 4.70
C SER A 12 -10.54 5.34 6.20
N SER A 13 -9.66 4.83 7.07
CA SER A 13 -9.70 5.07 8.52
C SER A 13 -9.21 6.45 8.95
N GLY A 14 -8.64 7.25 8.04
CA GLY A 14 -7.95 8.50 8.33
C GLY A 14 -6.49 8.34 8.76
N GLU A 15 -5.99 7.10 8.87
CA GLU A 15 -4.58 6.82 9.17
C GLU A 15 -3.68 7.16 7.96
N GLU A 16 -2.47 7.66 8.23
CA GLU A 16 -1.45 7.86 7.20
C GLU A 16 -0.65 6.58 6.97
N VAL A 17 -0.48 6.22 5.71
CA VAL A 17 0.39 5.12 5.26
C VAL A 17 1.47 5.63 4.32
N TYR A 18 2.62 4.96 4.38
CA TYR A 18 3.84 5.37 3.70
C TYR A 18 4.46 4.20 2.95
N VAL A 19 5.33 4.51 1.97
CA VAL A 19 6.24 3.51 1.41
C VAL A 19 7.05 2.84 2.53
N GLY A 20 7.02 1.52 2.57
CA GLY A 20 7.59 0.69 3.62
C GLY A 20 6.57 0.10 4.60
N ASP A 21 5.34 0.61 4.62
CA ASP A 21 4.29 0.09 5.51
C ASP A 21 3.66 -1.20 4.97
N HIS A 22 3.32 -2.10 5.89
CA HIS A 22 2.48 -3.25 5.59
C HIS A 22 1.01 -2.88 5.78
N VAL A 23 0.15 -3.31 4.86
CA VAL A 23 -1.26 -2.94 4.81
C VAL A 23 -2.14 -4.12 4.42
N ALA A 24 -3.36 -4.14 4.97
CA ALA A 24 -4.42 -5.06 4.53
C ALA A 24 -5.31 -4.39 3.48
N LEU A 25 -5.76 -5.15 2.48
CA LEU A 25 -6.46 -4.64 1.31
C LEU A 25 -7.93 -5.08 1.31
N ALA A 26 -8.86 -4.16 1.01
CA ALA A 26 -10.31 -4.42 1.00
C ALA A 26 -10.72 -5.49 -0.01
N GLN A 27 -10.12 -5.43 -1.20
CA GLN A 27 -10.33 -6.39 -2.29
C GLN A 27 -9.75 -7.79 -2.00
N HIS A 28 -8.83 -7.91 -1.05
CA HIS A 28 -8.17 -9.15 -0.65
C HIS A 28 -7.99 -9.18 0.88
N PRO A 29 -9.07 -9.41 1.66
CA PRO A 29 -9.04 -9.24 3.12
C PRO A 29 -8.07 -10.19 3.82
N ASP A 30 -7.77 -11.35 3.22
CA ASP A 30 -6.79 -12.32 3.72
C ASP A 30 -5.36 -12.06 3.22
N ALA A 31 -5.15 -10.98 2.46
CA ALA A 31 -3.84 -10.61 1.94
C ALA A 31 -3.25 -9.43 2.71
N VAL A 32 -1.93 -9.51 2.93
CA VAL A 32 -1.12 -8.40 3.44
C VAL A 32 -0.13 -8.03 2.36
N GLY A 33 0.03 -6.73 2.11
CA GLY A 33 0.99 -6.21 1.17
C GLY A 33 1.90 -5.15 1.77
N LEU A 34 3.06 -4.96 1.16
CA LEU A 34 4.03 -3.91 1.45
C LEU A 34 3.87 -2.79 0.43
N ILE A 35 3.67 -1.55 0.88
CA ILE A 35 3.72 -0.39 -0.01
C ILE A 35 5.18 -0.21 -0.47
N VAL A 36 5.43 -0.42 -1.75
CA VAL A 36 6.78 -0.37 -2.33
C VAL A 36 7.06 0.93 -3.08
N GLY A 37 6.01 1.68 -3.43
CA GLY A 37 6.14 2.90 -4.21
C GLY A 37 4.79 3.51 -4.56
N LEU A 38 4.80 4.31 -5.61
CA LEU A 38 3.61 4.90 -6.21
C LEU A 38 3.61 4.62 -7.71
N ASP A 39 2.43 4.41 -8.27
CA ASP A 39 2.25 4.27 -9.71
C ASP A 39 2.56 5.62 -10.37
N THR A 40 3.75 5.70 -10.98
CA THR A 40 4.23 6.90 -11.69
C THR A 40 3.62 7.06 -13.08
N GLY A 41 2.90 6.06 -13.58
CA GLY A 41 2.38 6.04 -14.95
C GLY A 41 1.00 6.67 -15.11
N HIS A 42 0.13 6.59 -14.09
CA HIS A 42 -1.28 6.96 -14.29
C HIS A 42 -1.91 7.72 -13.13
N THR A 43 -1.75 7.23 -11.90
CA THR A 43 -2.69 7.58 -10.83
C THR A 43 -2.06 8.17 -9.57
N GLY A 44 -0.75 7.98 -9.37
CA GLY A 44 -0.10 8.32 -8.09
C GLY A 44 -0.60 7.49 -6.91
N TRP A 45 -1.28 6.38 -7.20
CA TRP A 45 -1.77 5.44 -6.20
C TRP A 45 -0.63 4.60 -5.62
N PRO A 46 -0.77 4.09 -4.38
CA PRO A 46 0.22 3.21 -3.81
C PRO A 46 0.36 1.91 -4.62
N GLU A 47 1.61 1.58 -4.93
CA GLU A 47 2.01 0.27 -5.43
C GLU A 47 2.24 -0.66 -4.22
N VAL A 48 1.47 -1.74 -4.15
CA VAL A 48 1.48 -2.68 -3.04
C VAL A 48 1.94 -4.05 -3.52
N ARG A 49 3.09 -4.51 -3.04
CA ARG A 49 3.56 -5.88 -3.26
C ARG A 49 2.96 -6.81 -2.22
N VAL A 50 2.15 -7.77 -2.64
CA VAL A 50 1.52 -8.74 -1.73
C VAL A 50 2.58 -9.65 -1.13
N THR A 51 2.72 -9.64 0.19
CA THR A 51 3.69 -10.43 0.95
C THR A 51 3.08 -11.70 1.54
N GLU A 52 1.77 -11.70 1.80
CA GLU A 52 1.02 -12.81 2.40
C GLU A 52 -0.38 -12.96 1.77
N GLY A 53 -0.93 -14.17 1.82
CA GLY A 53 -2.27 -14.47 1.31
C GLY A 53 -2.35 -14.69 -0.20
N PRO A 54 -3.57 -14.65 -0.77
CA PRO A 54 -3.79 -14.78 -2.21
C PRO A 54 -3.02 -13.72 -3.00
N LYS A 55 -2.51 -14.08 -4.18
CA LYS A 55 -1.69 -13.20 -5.05
C LYS A 55 -0.32 -12.80 -4.48
N ARG A 56 0.19 -13.49 -3.45
CA ARG A 56 1.57 -13.30 -2.96
C ARG A 56 2.58 -13.21 -4.10
N GLY A 57 3.43 -12.20 -4.04
CA GLY A 57 4.46 -11.89 -5.04
C GLY A 57 4.00 -10.92 -6.14
N GLN A 58 2.69 -10.69 -6.30
CA GLN A 58 2.18 -9.71 -7.27
C GLN A 58 2.29 -8.29 -6.71
N VAL A 59 2.43 -7.31 -7.62
CA VAL A 59 2.33 -5.88 -7.32
C VAL A 59 0.97 -5.39 -7.81
N LEU A 60 0.22 -4.73 -6.93
CA LEU A 60 -1.11 -4.19 -7.19
C LEU A 60 -1.08 -2.67 -7.05
N ASN A 61 -1.74 -1.98 -7.98
CA ASN A 61 -2.05 -0.55 -7.82
C ASN A 61 -3.35 -0.43 -7.06
N VAL A 62 -3.33 0.19 -5.88
CA VAL A 62 -4.46 0.16 -4.96
C VAL A 62 -4.91 1.58 -4.64
N LEU A 63 -6.21 1.87 -4.69
CA LEU A 63 -6.71 3.15 -4.19
C LEU A 63 -6.43 3.26 -2.68
N PRO A 64 -6.04 4.43 -2.18
CA PRO A 64 -5.87 4.63 -0.74
C PRO A 64 -7.12 4.25 0.08
N SER A 65 -8.33 4.44 -0.48
CA SER A 65 -9.59 4.05 0.14
C SER A 65 -9.78 2.53 0.28
N ASP A 66 -9.10 1.73 -0.56
CA ASP A 66 -9.16 0.27 -0.52
C ASP A 66 -8.14 -0.32 0.45
N ILE A 67 -7.33 0.51 1.11
CA ILE A 67 -6.50 0.10 2.22
C ILE A 67 -7.36 0.15 3.49
N LEU A 68 -7.49 -1.00 4.16
CA LEU A 68 -8.32 -1.15 5.35
C LEU A 68 -7.60 -0.64 6.60
N VAL A 69 -6.36 -1.09 6.78
CA VAL A 69 -5.59 -0.83 7.99
C VAL A 69 -4.09 -1.02 7.76
N LYS A 70 -3.28 -0.29 8.52
CA LYS A 70 -1.84 -0.54 8.66
C LYS A 70 -1.58 -1.73 9.57
N VAL A 71 -0.81 -2.69 9.10
CA VAL A 71 -0.40 -3.87 9.85
C VAL A 71 0.96 -3.59 10.51
N ARG A 72 1.01 -3.58 11.85
CA ARG A 72 2.27 -3.41 12.58
C ARG A 72 3.05 -4.72 12.62
N ARG A 73 4.33 -4.68 12.24
CA ARG A 73 5.28 -5.79 12.30
C ARG A 73 6.61 -5.34 12.87
#